data_AF-A0A8H3AFR5-F1
#
_entry.id   AF-A0A8H3AFR5-F1
#
_cell.length_a   1.000
_cell.length_b   1.000
_cell.length_c   1.000
_cell.angle_alpha   90.00
_cell.angle_beta   90.00
_cell.angle_gamma   90.00
#
_symmetry.space_group_name_H-M   'P 1'
#
loop_
_entity.id
_entity.type
_entity.pdbx_description
1 polymer ?
#
loop_
_entity_poly.entity_id
_entity_poly.type
_entity_poly.pdbx_seq_one_letter_code
_entity_poly.pdbx_strand_id
1 'polypeptide(L)'
;RAARELFYWSRMEHRNIHQLMGVIVFKDQYLGMVSEWMENGHLHKYLDNYPDADRYQLCIDVASGLEYMHSQSTEIFTGEVPYPNCRMDFTVMATVTRGTLPTRPTDRLKNDKQGNLVWELLLKCWSRDVSERPSASQVVETLQSHINAS
;
A
#
# COMPACT_ATOMS: atom_id res chain seq x y z
N ARG A 1 -18.90 5.24 -8.43
CA ARG A 1 -17.57 4.73 -8.02
C ARG A 1 -16.62 5.89 -7.75
N ALA A 2 -16.17 6.64 -8.78
CA ALA A 2 -15.23 7.75 -8.63
C ALA A 2 -15.65 8.83 -7.61
N ALA A 3 -16.92 9.24 -7.60
CA ALA A 3 -17.41 10.24 -6.63
C ALA A 3 -17.29 9.79 -5.16
N ARG A 4 -17.43 8.49 -4.88
CA ARG A 4 -17.27 7.93 -3.52
C ARG A 4 -15.80 7.88 -3.13
N GLU A 5 -14.93 7.41 -4.04
CA GLU A 5 -13.48 7.39 -3.83
C GLU A 5 -12.94 8.80 -3.58
N LEU A 6 -13.42 9.80 -4.33
CA LEU A 6 -13.09 11.22 -4.14
C LEU A 6 -13.59 11.80 -2.83
N PHE A 7 -14.80 11.46 -2.41
CA PHE A 7 -15.34 11.91 -1.14
C PHE A 7 -14.46 11.44 0.03
N TYR A 8 -14.07 10.16 0.04
CA TYR A 8 -13.16 9.64 1.07
C TYR A 8 -11.78 10.28 0.96
N TRP A 9 -11.20 10.34 -0.24
CA TRP A 9 -9.87 10.93 -0.44
C TRP A 9 -9.81 12.40 0.00
N SER A 10 -10.85 13.20 -0.28
CA SER A 10 -10.93 14.61 0.15
C SER A 10 -10.92 14.82 1.67
N ARG A 11 -11.18 13.76 2.45
CA ARG A 11 -11.22 13.77 3.91
C ARG A 11 -10.00 13.11 4.55
N MET A 12 -9.11 12.53 3.75
CA MET A 12 -7.91 11.89 4.25
C MET A 12 -6.83 12.93 4.51
N GLU A 13 -6.34 12.94 5.74
CA GLU A 13 -5.24 13.79 6.18
C GLU A 13 -4.22 12.93 6.91
N HIS A 14 -3.17 12.53 6.19
CA HIS A 14 -2.11 11.70 6.71
C HIS A 14 -0.81 11.96 5.93
N ARG A 15 0.33 11.98 6.63
CA ARG A 15 1.67 12.21 6.02
C ARG A 15 1.94 11.31 4.82
N ASN A 16 1.54 10.05 4.91
CA ASN A 16 1.81 9.04 3.88
C ASN A 16 0.63 8.83 2.91
N ILE A 17 -0.35 9.74 2.91
CA ILE A 17 -1.42 9.77 1.92
C ILE A 17 -1.35 11.10 1.19
N HIS A 18 -1.21 11.02 -0.11
CA HIS A 18 -1.11 12.21 -0.94
C HIS A 18 -2.42 12.99 -0.89
N GLN A 19 -2.37 14.28 -0.58
CA GLN A 19 -3.58 15.07 -0.38
C GLN A 19 -4.28 15.40 -1.70
N LEU A 20 -5.61 15.21 -1.74
CA LEU A 20 -6.43 15.72 -2.83
C LEU A 20 -6.68 17.21 -2.61
N MET A 21 -6.13 18.06 -3.48
CA MET A 21 -6.32 19.51 -3.41
C MET A 21 -7.66 19.95 -4.01
N GLY A 22 -8.18 19.22 -4.99
CA GLY A 22 -9.47 19.53 -5.60
C GLY A 22 -9.85 18.66 -6.79
N VAL A 23 -10.99 18.99 -7.38
CA VAL A 23 -11.50 18.38 -8.61
C VAL A 23 -11.77 19.46 -9.64
N ILE A 24 -11.60 19.12 -10.91
CA ILE A 24 -11.83 20.01 -12.04
C ILE A 24 -12.69 19.31 -13.09
N VAL A 25 -13.49 20.07 -13.83
CA VAL A 25 -14.33 19.53 -14.91
C VAL A 25 -13.82 20.09 -16.23
N PHE A 26 -13.46 19.21 -17.15
CA PHE A 26 -12.97 19.56 -18.48
C PHE A 26 -14.01 19.21 -19.54
N LYS A 27 -14.24 20.14 -20.47
CA LYS A 27 -15.15 19.98 -21.62
C LYS A 27 -16.54 19.45 -21.22
N ASP A 28 -17.03 19.85 -20.05
CA ASP A 28 -18.32 19.45 -19.46
C ASP A 28 -18.58 17.93 -19.36
N GLN A 29 -17.54 17.09 -19.51
CA GLN A 29 -17.67 15.63 -19.59
C GLN A 29 -16.60 14.87 -18.81
N TYR A 30 -15.45 15.48 -18.53
CA TYR A 30 -14.32 14.79 -17.90
C TYR A 30 -14.02 15.36 -16.52
N LEU A 31 -14.04 14.50 -15.52
CA LEU A 31 -13.61 14.83 -14.17
C LEU A 31 -12.08 14.63 -14.06
N GLY A 32 -11.37 15.68 -13.68
CA GLY A 32 -9.95 15.64 -13.31
C GLY A 32 -9.77 15.78 -11.81
N MET A 33 -8.67 15.24 -11.30
CA MET A 33 -8.26 15.32 -9.90
C MET A 33 -6.99 16.17 -9.82
N VAL A 34 -6.92 17.03 -8.82
CA VAL A 34 -5.78 17.91 -8.58
C VAL A 34 -5.16 17.54 -7.26
N SER A 35 -3.85 17.30 -7.28
CA SER A 35 -3.04 17.00 -6.10
C SER A 35 -1.68 17.68 -6.26
N GLU A 36 -0.87 17.65 -5.20
CA GLU A 36 0.49 18.19 -5.24
C GLU A 36 1.34 17.41 -6.26
N TRP A 37 2.34 18.07 -6.85
CA TRP A 37 3.25 17.38 -7.75
C TRP A 37 4.30 16.59 -6.98
N MET A 38 4.44 15.30 -7.29
CA MET A 38 5.47 14.44 -6.69
C MET A 38 6.75 14.49 -7.56
N GLU A 39 7.69 15.38 -7.21
CA GLU A 39 8.94 15.61 -7.97
C GLU A 39 9.73 14.33 -8.26
N ASN A 40 9.77 13.44 -7.28
CA ASN A 40 10.49 12.17 -7.33
C ASN A 40 9.78 11.06 -8.15
N GLY A 41 8.55 11.31 -8.59
CA GLY A 41 7.75 10.36 -9.36
C GLY A 41 7.33 9.13 -8.55
N HIS A 42 7.22 7.98 -9.22
CA HIS A 42 6.78 6.73 -8.61
C HIS A 42 7.96 5.97 -7.97
N LEU A 43 7.64 5.04 -7.05
CA LEU A 43 8.62 4.34 -6.21
C LEU A 43 9.75 3.66 -6.99
N HIS A 44 9.46 3.04 -8.14
CA HIS A 44 10.49 2.39 -8.97
C HIS A 44 11.55 3.40 -9.45
N LYS A 45 11.14 4.48 -10.12
CA LYS A 45 12.02 5.58 -10.53
C LYS A 45 12.79 6.19 -9.36
N TYR A 46 12.13 6.35 -8.21
CA TYR A 46 12.79 6.88 -7.01
C TYR A 46 13.92 5.96 -6.53
N LEU A 47 13.67 4.65 -6.43
CA LEU A 47 14.68 3.69 -5.98
C LEU A 47 15.84 3.52 -6.98
N ASP A 48 15.60 3.75 -8.28
CA ASP A 48 16.67 3.75 -9.28
C ASP A 48 17.60 4.97 -9.11
N ASN A 49 17.04 6.13 -8.76
CA ASN A 49 17.80 7.36 -8.53
C ASN A 49 18.48 7.41 -7.16
N TYR A 50 17.94 6.70 -6.16
CA TYR A 50 18.42 6.67 -4.78
C TYR A 50 18.56 5.22 -4.30
N PRO A 51 19.62 4.50 -4.72
CA PRO A 51 19.76 3.06 -4.44
C PRO A 51 19.94 2.74 -2.95
N ASP A 52 20.47 3.70 -2.18
CA ASP A 52 20.69 3.60 -0.73
C ASP A 52 19.49 4.07 0.10
N ALA A 53 18.38 4.46 -0.54
CA ALA A 53 17.17 4.83 0.17
C ALA A 53 16.70 3.69 1.10
N ASP A 54 16.32 4.04 2.32
CA ASP A 54 15.86 3.07 3.30
C ASP A 54 14.51 2.48 2.89
N ARG A 55 14.58 1.27 2.31
CA ARG A 55 13.41 0.52 1.85
C ARG A 55 12.48 0.12 2.99
N TYR A 56 13.02 -0.05 4.20
CA TYR A 56 12.22 -0.42 5.37
C TYR A 56 11.40 0.76 5.84
N GLN A 57 11.98 1.97 5.87
CA GLN A 57 11.23 3.18 6.15
C GLN A 57 10.12 3.43 5.11
N LEU A 58 10.41 3.20 3.82
CA LEU A 58 9.39 3.29 2.77
C LEU A 58 8.26 2.26 2.96
N CYS A 59 8.56 1.05 3.42
CA CYS A 59 7.54 0.06 3.77
C CYS A 59 6.69 0.50 4.98
N ILE A 60 7.31 1.09 6.01
CA ILE A 60 6.61 1.65 7.17
C ILE A 60 5.66 2.77 6.74
N ASP A 61 6.14 3.67 5.89
CA ASP A 61 5.37 4.79 5.36
C ASP A 61 4.12 4.30 4.61
N VAL A 62 4.27 3.32 3.73
CA VAL A 62 3.15 2.70 3.01
C VAL A 62 2.18 2.00 3.96
N ALA A 63 2.69 1.23 4.93
CA ALA A 63 1.85 0.51 5.88
C ALA A 63 1.08 1.48 6.80
N SER A 64 1.71 2.57 7.23
CA SER A 64 1.08 3.62 8.05
C SER A 64 -0.02 4.35 7.29
N GLY A 65 0.20 4.69 6.01
CA GLY A 65 -0.86 5.24 5.16
C GLY A 65 -2.04 4.27 4.99
N LEU A 66 -1.76 2.97 4.82
CA LEU A 66 -2.80 1.94 4.71
C LEU A 66 -3.59 1.75 6.01
N GLU A 67 -2.90 1.75 7.15
CA GLU A 67 -3.51 1.70 8.48
C GLU A 67 -4.50 2.86 8.66
N TYR A 68 -4.08 4.08 8.34
CA TYR A 68 -4.94 5.26 8.41
C TYR A 68 -6.15 5.13 7.47
N MET A 69 -5.96 4.68 6.22
CA MET A 69 -7.08 4.48 5.30
C MET A 69 -8.09 3.48 5.85
N HIS A 70 -7.62 2.39 6.46
CA HIS A 70 -8.47 1.41 7.12
C HIS A 70 -9.20 1.99 8.32
N SER A 71 -8.55 2.81 9.16
CA SER A 71 -9.20 3.43 10.31
C SER A 71 -10.29 4.44 9.93
N GLN A 72 -10.17 5.09 8.77
CA GLN A 72 -11.18 6.02 8.24
C GLN A 72 -12.31 5.32 7.47
N SER A 73 -12.15 4.04 7.12
CA SER A 73 -13.16 3.29 6.36
C SER A 73 -14.17 2.62 7.28
N THR A 74 -15.37 3.21 7.39
CA THR A 74 -16.52 2.60 8.07
C THR A 74 -16.98 1.28 7.44
N GLU A 75 -16.60 0.99 6.19
CA GLU A 75 -16.97 -0.27 5.49
C GLU A 75 -16.34 -1.52 6.15
N ILE A 76 -15.19 -1.37 6.83
CA ILE A 76 -14.59 -2.47 7.60
C ILE A 76 -15.47 -2.87 8.81
N PHE A 77 -16.18 -1.90 9.40
CA PHE A 77 -17.08 -2.15 10.53
C PHE A 77 -18.44 -2.73 10.10
N THR A 78 -18.85 -2.54 8.85
CA THR A 78 -20.13 -3.09 8.33
C THR A 78 -20.00 -4.52 7.79
N GLY A 79 -18.79 -5.04 7.62
CA GLY A 79 -18.54 -6.38 7.10
C GLY A 79 -18.83 -6.54 5.60
N GLU A 80 -19.03 -5.43 4.87
CA GLU A 80 -19.21 -5.48 3.42
C GLU A 80 -17.89 -5.21 2.69
N VAL A 81 -17.55 -6.08 1.75
CA VAL A 81 -16.34 -5.95 0.94
C VAL A 81 -16.43 -4.68 0.07
N PRO A 82 -15.41 -3.81 0.07
CA PRO A 82 -15.39 -2.68 -0.85
C PRO A 82 -15.44 -3.19 -2.30
N TYR A 83 -16.47 -2.77 -3.05
CA TYR A 83 -16.63 -2.99 -4.49
C TYR A 83 -16.88 -4.46 -4.91
N PRO A 84 -18.05 -5.04 -4.61
CA PRO A 84 -18.38 -6.42 -4.99
C PRO A 84 -18.34 -6.68 -6.52
N ASN A 85 -18.40 -5.60 -7.32
CA ASN A 85 -18.46 -5.66 -8.79
C ASN A 85 -17.18 -5.13 -9.49
N CYS A 86 -16.14 -4.75 -8.75
CA CYS A 86 -14.89 -4.27 -9.36
C CYS A 86 -13.86 -5.39 -9.49
N ARG A 87 -14.14 -6.32 -10.40
CA ARG A 87 -13.09 -7.14 -11.00
C ARG A 87 -12.39 -6.26 -12.02
N MET A 88 -11.13 -5.89 -11.81
CA MET A 88 -10.12 -5.65 -12.87
C MET A 88 -8.78 -5.27 -12.23
N ASP A 89 -7.94 -6.28 -12.06
CA ASP A 89 -6.51 -6.30 -12.41
C ASP A 89 -6.16 -7.77 -12.66
N PHE A 90 -6.60 -8.29 -13.81
CA PHE A 90 -6.70 -9.73 -14.04
C PHE A 90 -5.33 -10.44 -14.08
N THR A 91 -4.26 -9.71 -14.40
CA THR A 91 -2.92 -10.29 -14.59
C THR A 91 -2.20 -10.53 -13.26
N VAL A 92 -2.33 -9.62 -12.29
CA VAL A 92 -1.79 -9.81 -10.93
C VAL A 92 -2.66 -10.80 -10.16
N MET A 93 -3.99 -10.67 -10.24
CA MET A 93 -4.93 -11.60 -9.61
C MET A 93 -4.79 -13.03 -10.14
N ALA A 94 -4.70 -13.29 -11.45
CA ALA A 94 -4.58 -14.66 -11.97
C ALA A 94 -3.31 -15.40 -11.50
N THR A 95 -2.27 -14.67 -11.11
CA THR A 95 -1.04 -15.24 -10.54
C THR A 95 -1.22 -15.55 -9.05
N VAL A 96 -1.85 -14.63 -8.31
CA VAL A 96 -2.22 -14.79 -6.89
C VAL A 96 -3.27 -15.91 -6.69
N THR A 97 -4.28 -16.01 -7.55
CA THR A 97 -5.30 -17.08 -7.54
C THR A 97 -4.68 -18.46 -7.83
N ARG A 98 -3.55 -18.52 -8.54
CA ARG A 98 -2.76 -19.74 -8.72
C ARG A 98 -1.81 -20.05 -7.56
N GLY A 99 -1.69 -19.14 -6.59
CA GLY A 99 -0.90 -19.35 -5.37
C GLY A 99 0.61 -19.27 -5.62
N THR A 100 0.99 -18.72 -6.76
CA THR A 100 2.40 -18.51 -7.09
C THR A 100 2.87 -17.26 -6.37
N LEU A 101 3.50 -17.47 -5.22
CA LEU A 101 4.23 -16.41 -4.51
C LEU A 101 5.47 -16.03 -5.35
N PRO A 102 5.88 -14.75 -5.34
CA PRO A 102 7.11 -14.35 -6.02
C PRO A 102 8.31 -15.06 -5.40
N THR A 103 9.35 -15.32 -6.20
CA THR A 103 10.64 -15.78 -5.68
C THR A 103 11.31 -14.63 -4.91
N ARG A 104 11.92 -14.93 -3.76
CA ARG A 104 12.65 -13.94 -2.97
C ARG A 104 13.75 -13.29 -3.81
N PRO A 105 13.75 -11.95 -3.98
CA PRO A 105 14.82 -11.25 -4.67
C PRO A 105 16.02 -11.09 -3.73
N THR A 106 16.91 -12.09 -3.67
CA THR A 106 18.03 -12.13 -2.71
C THR A 106 19.08 -11.04 -2.93
N ASP A 107 19.10 -10.44 -4.11
CA ASP A 107 19.90 -9.25 -4.46
C ASP A 107 19.46 -8.01 -3.67
N ARG A 108 18.15 -7.87 -3.42
CA ARG A 108 17.56 -6.73 -2.69
C ARG A 108 17.18 -7.07 -1.26
N LEU A 109 16.82 -8.32 -1.00
CA LEU A 109 16.40 -8.86 0.29
C LEU A 109 17.34 -9.99 0.70
N LYS A 110 18.53 -9.59 1.17
CA LYS A 110 19.64 -10.49 1.51
C LYS A 110 19.26 -11.51 2.57
N ASN A 111 19.96 -12.64 2.61
CA ASN A 111 19.79 -13.68 3.64
C ASN A 111 20.46 -13.29 4.97
N ASP A 112 20.15 -12.11 5.47
CA ASP A 112 20.52 -11.63 6.80
C ASP A 112 19.28 -11.56 7.71
N LYS A 113 19.49 -11.19 8.98
CA LYS A 113 18.41 -11.09 9.96
C LYS A 113 17.26 -10.22 9.47
N GLN A 114 17.59 -9.07 8.88
CA GLN A 114 16.63 -8.06 8.45
C GLN A 114 15.85 -8.52 7.21
N GLY A 115 16.53 -9.07 6.22
CA GLY A 115 15.90 -9.60 5.03
C GLY A 115 15.04 -10.84 5.30
N ASN A 116 15.43 -11.68 6.26
CA ASN A 116 14.60 -12.83 6.68
C ASN A 116 13.31 -12.37 7.36
N LEU A 117 13.40 -11.42 8.27
CA LEU A 117 12.23 -10.87 8.97
C LEU A 117 11.21 -10.27 7.98
N VAL A 118 11.68 -9.45 7.04
CA VAL A 118 10.78 -8.85 6.04
C VAL A 118 10.22 -9.91 5.09
N TRP A 119 11.00 -10.91 4.71
CA TRP A 119 10.51 -12.01 3.88
C TRP A 119 9.38 -12.78 4.58
N GLU A 120 9.56 -13.12 5.86
CA GLU A 120 8.53 -13.79 6.66
C GLU A 120 7.26 -12.93 6.81
N LEU A 121 7.42 -11.62 7.03
CA LEU A 121 6.29 -10.69 7.10
C LEU A 121 5.51 -10.64 5.77
N LEU A 122 6.21 -10.61 4.63
CA LEU A 122 5.61 -10.66 3.30
C LEU A 122 4.83 -11.96 3.08
N LEU A 123 5.38 -13.11 3.50
CA LEU A 123 4.68 -14.39 3.40
C LEU A 123 3.36 -14.40 4.20
N LYS A 124 3.33 -13.79 5.39
CA LYS A 124 2.09 -13.63 6.17
C LYS A 124 1.10 -12.70 5.46
N CYS A 125 1.57 -11.55 4.96
CA CYS A 125 0.73 -10.61 4.20
C CYS A 125 0.12 -11.26 2.94
N TRP A 126 0.85 -12.16 2.30
CA TRP A 126 0.41 -12.88 1.10
C TRP A 126 -0.34 -14.20 1.41
N SER A 127 -0.62 -14.50 2.68
CA SER A 127 -1.36 -15.71 3.06
C SER A 127 -2.71 -15.77 2.34
N ARG A 128 -3.09 -16.96 1.87
CA ARG A 128 -4.45 -17.17 1.32
C ARG A 128 -5.49 -17.13 2.42
N ASP A 129 -5.11 -17.57 3.61
CA ASP A 129 -5.95 -17.47 4.79
C ASP A 129 -5.95 -16.02 5.28
N VAL A 130 -7.13 -15.40 5.29
CA VAL A 130 -7.31 -14.01 5.71
C VAL A 130 -7.01 -13.83 7.19
N SER A 131 -7.25 -14.86 8.03
CA SER A 131 -7.00 -14.81 9.47
C SER A 131 -5.52 -14.78 9.84
N GLU A 132 -4.66 -15.30 8.94
CA GLU A 132 -3.21 -15.29 9.09
C GLU A 132 -2.58 -13.98 8.63
N ARG A 133 -3.35 -13.11 7.95
CA ARG A 133 -2.83 -11.83 7.46
C ARG A 133 -2.76 -10.84 8.63
N PRO A 134 -1.60 -10.20 8.85
CA PRO A 134 -1.52 -9.14 9.83
C PRO A 134 -2.33 -7.92 9.38
N SER A 135 -2.82 -7.15 10.34
CA SER A 135 -3.31 -5.79 10.08
C SER A 135 -2.16 -4.88 9.65
N ALA A 136 -2.49 -3.76 9.00
CA ALA A 136 -1.50 -2.74 8.68
C ALA A 136 -0.77 -2.23 9.94
N SER A 137 -1.46 -2.10 11.07
CA SER A 137 -0.85 -1.72 12.36
C SER A 137 0.20 -2.74 12.83
N GLN A 138 -0.11 -4.04 12.76
CA GLN A 138 0.83 -5.11 13.12
C GLN A 138 2.05 -5.14 12.20
N VAL A 139 1.88 -4.80 10.91
CA VAL A 139 3.00 -4.65 9.97
C VAL A 139 3.91 -3.49 10.40
N VAL A 140 3.34 -2.34 10.72
CA VAL A 140 4.08 -1.16 11.21
C VAL A 140 4.86 -1.49 12.49
N GLU A 141 4.20 -2.09 13.48
CA GLU A 141 4.81 -2.49 14.76
C GLU A 141 5.97 -3.46 14.55
N THR A 142 5.79 -4.46 13.68
CA THR A 142 6.84 -5.46 13.38
C THR A 142 8.06 -4.82 12.73
N LEU A 143 7.86 -3.88 11.79
CA LEU A 143 8.96 -3.20 11.12
C LEU A 143 9.68 -2.22 12.05
N GLN A 144 8.94 -1.42 12.83
CA GLN A 144 9.50 -0.41 13.74
C GLN A 144 10.27 -1.05 14.90
N SER A 145 9.73 -2.12 15.50
CA SER A 145 10.42 -2.83 16.59
C SER A 145 11.77 -3.39 16.15
N HIS A 146 11.90 -3.78 14.88
CA HIS A 146 13.16 -4.28 14.33
C HIS A 146 14.18 -3.16 14.05
N ILE A 147 13.73 -2.01 13.52
CA ILE A 147 14.59 -0.83 13.31
C ILE A 147 15.16 -0.34 14.65
N ASN A 148 14.33 -0.29 15.71
CA ASN A 148 14.75 0.19 17.02
C ASN A 148 15.67 -0.79 17.79
N ALA A 149 15.73 -2.06 17.37
CA ALA A 149 16.52 -3.11 18.00
C ALA A 149 17.86 -3.40 17.29
N SER A 150 18.11 -2.72 16.16
CA SER A 150 19.33 -2.84 15.34
C SER A 150 20.26 -1.66 15.57
#